data_AF-A0A1S8C999-F1
#
_entry.id   AF-A0A1S8C999-F1
#
_cell.length_a   1.000
_cell.length_b   1.000
_cell.length_c   1.000
_cell.angle_alpha   90.00
_cell.angle_beta   90.00
_cell.angle_gamma   90.00
#
_symmetry.space_group_name_H-M   'P 1'
#
loop_
_entity.id
_entity.type
_entity.pdbx_description
1 polymer ?
#
loop_
_entity_poly.entity_id
_entity_poly.type
_entity_poly.pdbx_seq_one_letter_code
_entity_poly.pdbx_strand_id
1 'polypeptide(L)'
;MRHADLWLTSEAVTLSSWTARALGDLDFSIAVVVFTAPERELRRMEVAIGPCVATGGRKRALAGLTRQDLGETPRHTAALLTALSGEAAPGALEVVAREGKGVLHVCTERFVNAMAEAREELVRLAAEDQARGTRLWDERVEQYEQSWRTATTWPRRVESTSHRLGRLHWALTARERGHPLYCWHGPSAQTYEVVAQSAP
;
A
#
# COMPACT_ATOMS: atom_id res chain seq x y z
N MET A 1 -43.59 35.64 22.12
CA MET A 1 -43.18 36.17 20.81
C MET A 1 -41.65 36.16 20.74
N ARG A 2 -41.07 35.40 19.80
CA ARG A 2 -39.62 35.18 19.48
C ARG A 2 -38.87 34.21 20.43
N HIS A 3 -38.62 32.94 20.03
CA HIS A 3 -37.53 32.38 19.18
C HIS A 3 -36.13 32.60 19.80
N ALA A 4 -35.48 31.54 20.31
CA ALA A 4 -34.41 30.73 19.67
C ALA A 4 -33.09 31.53 19.55
N ASP A 5 -31.92 31.10 20.05
CA ASP A 5 -31.15 29.96 19.53
C ASP A 5 -30.17 29.36 20.54
N LEU A 6 -30.16 28.03 20.59
CA LEU A 6 -29.11 27.17 21.12
C LEU A 6 -27.95 27.12 20.11
N TRP A 7 -26.74 27.48 20.54
CA TRP A 7 -25.52 27.05 19.85
C TRP A 7 -24.88 25.90 20.65
N LEU A 8 -25.30 24.69 20.30
CA LEU A 8 -24.56 23.46 20.56
C LEU A 8 -23.33 23.46 19.64
N THR A 9 -22.15 23.66 20.22
CA THR A 9 -20.89 23.37 19.54
C THR A 9 -20.79 21.85 19.35
N SER A 10 -20.86 21.44 18.09
CA SER A 10 -20.69 20.07 17.62
C SER A 10 -19.25 19.59 17.83
N GLU A 11 -18.94 19.10 19.01
CA GLU A 11 -17.83 18.17 19.24
C GLU A 11 -18.32 16.74 19.01
N ALA A 12 -18.68 16.44 17.77
CA ALA A 12 -18.82 15.06 17.31
C ALA A 12 -17.46 14.58 16.76
N VAL A 13 -16.41 14.64 17.59
CA VAL A 13 -15.27 13.73 17.43
C VAL A 13 -15.81 12.37 17.86
N THR A 14 -16.26 11.60 16.88
CA THR A 14 -16.88 10.30 17.09
C THR A 14 -15.96 9.39 17.90
N LEU A 15 -16.39 9.11 19.14
CA LEU A 15 -15.84 8.11 20.06
C LEU A 15 -15.67 6.72 19.43
N SER A 16 -16.27 6.46 18.25
CA SER A 16 -16.08 5.24 17.46
C SER A 16 -14.71 5.15 16.77
N SER A 17 -14.07 6.27 16.43
CA SER A 17 -12.75 6.28 15.76
C SER A 17 -11.59 5.92 16.70
N TRP A 18 -11.74 6.23 17.99
CA TRP A 18 -10.74 5.91 19.02
C TRP A 18 -10.85 4.45 19.50
N THR A 19 -12.05 3.89 19.55
CA THR A 19 -12.27 2.48 19.90
C THR A 19 -11.87 1.52 18.78
N ALA A 20 -12.08 1.88 17.50
CA ALA A 20 -11.52 1.12 16.37
C ALA A 20 -9.98 1.11 16.36
N ARG A 21 -9.33 2.22 16.77
CA ARG A 21 -7.88 2.32 16.94
C ARG A 21 -7.35 1.49 18.12
N ALA A 22 -8.16 1.28 19.16
CA ALA A 22 -7.77 0.53 20.35
C ALA A 22 -7.97 -1.00 20.22
N LEU A 23 -8.78 -1.47 19.26
CA LEU A 23 -9.19 -2.88 19.15
C LEU A 23 -8.63 -3.65 17.96
N GLY A 24 -7.77 -3.04 17.13
CA GLY A 24 -6.94 -3.79 16.18
C GLY A 24 -7.67 -4.32 14.95
N ASP A 25 -8.60 -3.55 14.39
CA ASP A 25 -9.18 -3.79 13.07
C ASP A 25 -8.50 -2.92 11.99
N LEU A 26 -8.42 -3.44 10.76
CA LEU A 26 -7.94 -2.67 9.61
C LEU A 26 -8.91 -1.51 9.32
N ASP A 27 -8.36 -0.30 9.18
CA ASP A 27 -9.13 0.84 8.66
C ASP A 27 -9.21 0.74 7.13
N PHE A 28 -10.25 0.07 6.64
CA PHE A 28 -10.49 -0.09 5.20
C PHE A 28 -10.79 1.23 4.47
N SER A 29 -11.02 2.34 5.19
CA SER A 29 -11.13 3.66 4.56
C SER A 29 -9.79 4.20 4.07
N ILE A 30 -8.70 3.55 4.45
CA ILE A 30 -7.33 3.87 4.02
C ILE A 30 -6.84 2.78 3.07
N ALA A 31 -6.09 3.18 2.04
CA ALA A 31 -5.38 2.28 1.16
C ALA A 31 -3.93 2.74 1.00
N VAL A 32 -3.04 1.80 0.67
CA VAL A 32 -1.78 2.11 -0.01
C VAL A 32 -1.85 1.68 -1.46
N VAL A 33 -1.24 2.48 -2.34
CA VAL A 33 -0.98 2.11 -3.73
C VAL A 33 0.51 2.28 -4.00
N VAL A 34 1.16 1.17 -4.35
CA VAL A 34 2.56 1.15 -4.77
C VAL A 34 2.63 1.19 -6.30
N PHE A 35 3.34 2.17 -6.85
CA PHE A 35 3.43 2.37 -8.29
C PHE A 35 4.74 3.04 -8.70
N THR A 36 5.12 2.90 -9.96
CA THR A 36 6.24 3.64 -10.55
C THR A 36 5.74 4.49 -11.71
N ALA A 37 6.25 5.71 -11.82
CA ALA A 37 5.90 6.66 -12.87
C ALA A 37 7.04 7.67 -13.08
N PRO A 38 7.24 8.18 -14.31
CA PRO A 38 8.10 9.34 -14.54
C PRO A 38 7.59 10.57 -13.76
N GLU A 39 8.49 11.43 -13.31
CA GLU A 39 8.15 12.63 -12.53
C GLU A 39 7.15 13.54 -13.26
N ARG A 40 7.28 13.66 -14.59
CA ARG A 40 6.35 14.43 -15.44
C ARG A 40 4.90 13.94 -15.31
N GLU A 41 4.69 12.63 -15.21
CA GLU A 41 3.35 12.07 -15.04
C GLU A 41 2.83 12.26 -13.62
N LEU A 42 3.74 12.16 -12.63
CA LEU A 42 3.41 12.35 -11.22
C LEU A 42 2.91 13.78 -10.95
N ARG A 43 3.52 14.81 -11.56
CA ARG A 43 3.10 16.22 -11.39
C ARG A 43 1.66 16.50 -11.80
N ARG A 44 1.04 15.59 -12.57
CA ARG A 44 -0.37 15.70 -12.99
C ARG A 44 -1.33 14.97 -12.06
N MET A 45 -0.82 14.21 -11.11
CA MET A 45 -1.61 13.53 -10.09
C MET A 45 -2.04 14.52 -9.03
N GLU A 46 -3.27 14.38 -8.56
CA GLU A 46 -3.75 15.10 -7.37
C GLU A 46 -3.56 14.19 -6.15
N VAL A 47 -2.80 14.66 -5.16
CA VAL A 47 -2.39 13.82 -4.03
C VAL A 47 -3.56 13.54 -3.10
N ALA A 48 -4.55 14.44 -3.03
CA ALA A 48 -5.73 14.26 -2.21
C ALA A 48 -6.54 13.00 -2.56
N ILE A 49 -6.63 12.66 -3.85
CA ILE A 49 -7.50 11.57 -4.36
C ILE A 49 -6.71 10.35 -4.89
N GLY A 50 -5.40 10.50 -5.11
CA GLY A 50 -4.49 9.39 -5.35
C GLY A 50 -4.36 8.92 -6.80
N PRO A 51 -3.51 7.90 -7.04
CA PRO A 51 -3.08 7.50 -8.38
C PRO A 51 -4.13 6.71 -9.16
N CYS A 52 -5.20 6.25 -8.49
CA CYS A 52 -6.27 5.45 -9.09
C CYS A 52 -7.38 6.29 -9.75
N VAL A 53 -7.35 7.61 -9.57
CA VAL A 53 -8.30 8.53 -10.19
C VAL A 53 -7.59 9.33 -11.27
N ALA A 54 -8.20 9.43 -12.45
CA ALA A 54 -7.66 10.24 -13.53
C ALA A 54 -8.01 11.72 -13.30
N THR A 55 -7.01 12.58 -13.14
CA THR A 55 -7.16 14.03 -12.98
C THR A 55 -6.46 14.81 -14.10
N GLY A 56 -6.66 16.13 -14.13
CA GLY A 56 -5.92 17.02 -15.05
C GLY A 56 -6.13 16.72 -16.53
N GLY A 57 -7.33 16.26 -16.91
CA GLY A 57 -7.67 15.90 -18.29
C GLY A 57 -7.09 14.57 -18.78
N ARG A 58 -6.53 13.73 -17.89
CA ARG A 58 -6.06 12.38 -18.25
C ARG A 58 -7.23 11.48 -18.61
N LYS A 59 -7.06 10.69 -19.68
CA LYS A 59 -7.98 9.59 -20.01
C LYS A 59 -7.80 8.36 -19.13
N ARG A 60 -6.65 8.22 -18.45
CA ARG A 60 -6.28 7.04 -17.64
C ARG A 60 -5.59 7.44 -16.35
N ALA A 61 -5.94 6.73 -15.28
CA ALA A 61 -5.28 6.78 -13.98
C ALA A 61 -3.81 6.31 -14.08
N LEU A 62 -3.00 6.65 -13.07
CA LEU A 62 -1.61 6.20 -12.96
C LEU A 62 -1.51 4.74 -12.52
N ALA A 63 -2.45 4.31 -11.67
CA ALA A 63 -2.56 2.95 -11.16
C ALA A 63 -3.99 2.43 -11.32
N GLY A 64 -4.14 1.11 -11.42
CA GLY A 64 -5.45 0.46 -11.41
C GLY A 64 -5.97 0.28 -9.99
N LEU A 65 -7.29 0.24 -9.82
CA LEU A 65 -7.96 0.04 -8.52
C LEU A 65 -7.58 -1.28 -7.85
N THR A 66 -7.20 -2.30 -8.62
CA THR A 66 -6.75 -3.61 -8.12
C THR A 66 -5.40 -3.56 -7.40
N ARG A 67 -4.72 -2.40 -7.39
CA ARG A 67 -3.44 -2.19 -6.68
C ARG A 67 -3.61 -1.56 -5.29
N GLN A 68 -4.85 -1.44 -4.81
CA GLN A 68 -5.11 -0.90 -3.48
C GLN A 68 -4.96 -2.00 -2.42
N ASP A 69 -3.94 -1.87 -1.58
CA ASP A 69 -3.83 -2.69 -0.38
C ASP A 69 -4.50 -1.93 0.79
N LEU A 70 -5.66 -2.41 1.23
CA LEU A 70 -6.50 -1.70 2.21
C LEU A 70 -5.94 -1.78 3.64
N GLY A 71 -6.14 -0.72 4.42
CA GLY A 71 -5.74 -0.61 5.83
C GLY A 71 -4.23 -0.60 6.08
N GLU A 72 -3.40 -0.43 5.04
CA GLU A 72 -1.96 -0.26 5.23
C GLU A 72 -1.60 1.16 5.64
N THR A 73 -0.72 1.28 6.62
CA THR A 73 -0.17 2.57 7.05
C THR A 73 1.26 2.72 6.54
N PRO A 74 1.81 3.96 6.47
CA PRO A 74 3.22 4.16 6.12
C PRO A 74 4.20 3.36 7.01
N ARG A 75 3.84 3.15 8.28
CA ARG A 75 4.62 2.31 9.21
C ARG A 75 4.63 0.85 8.76
N HIS A 76 3.49 0.30 8.35
CA HIS A 76 3.43 -1.06 7.82
C HIS A 76 4.27 -1.20 6.55
N THR A 77 4.12 -0.27 5.61
CA THR A 77 4.91 -0.22 4.38
C THR A 77 6.41 -0.18 4.66
N ALA A 78 6.87 0.71 5.55
CA ALA A 78 8.29 0.86 5.89
C ALA A 78 8.87 -0.36 6.61
N ALA A 79 8.08 -1.08 7.40
CA ALA A 79 8.51 -2.28 8.11
C ALA A 79 8.92 -3.43 7.16
N LEU A 80 8.50 -3.38 5.90
CA LEU A 80 8.95 -4.35 4.90
C LEU A 80 10.46 -4.26 4.67
N LEU A 81 11.08 -3.07 4.79
CA LEU A 81 12.54 -2.97 4.70
C LEU A 81 13.22 -3.85 5.74
N THR A 82 12.76 -3.80 7.00
CA THR A 82 13.27 -4.64 8.08
C THR A 82 13.07 -6.12 7.80
N ALA A 83 11.92 -6.49 7.25
CA ALA A 83 11.64 -7.88 6.90
C ALA A 83 12.56 -8.43 5.80
N LEU A 84 12.94 -7.60 4.82
CA LEU A 84 13.73 -8.02 3.67
C LEU A 84 15.26 -7.96 3.93
N SER A 85 15.72 -7.00 4.73
CA SER A 85 17.15 -6.71 4.89
C SER A 85 17.68 -6.88 6.32
N GLY A 86 16.78 -7.02 7.32
CA GLY A 86 17.13 -6.95 8.73
C GLY A 86 17.45 -5.52 9.22
N GLU A 87 17.47 -4.52 8.34
CA GLU A 87 17.78 -3.14 8.70
C GLU A 87 16.62 -2.40 9.35
N ALA A 88 16.91 -1.30 10.04
CA ALA A 88 15.87 -0.49 10.67
C ALA A 88 14.97 0.20 9.62
N ALA A 89 13.66 0.11 9.82
CA ALA A 89 12.63 0.71 8.96
C ALA A 89 12.69 2.25 8.77
N PRO A 90 13.15 3.07 9.74
CA PRO A 90 13.26 4.52 9.53
C PRO A 90 14.09 4.87 8.30
N GLY A 91 13.57 5.79 7.48
CA GLY A 91 14.19 6.18 6.21
C GLY A 91 13.92 5.22 5.04
N ALA A 92 12.96 4.30 5.14
CA ALA A 92 12.46 3.55 3.98
C ALA A 92 11.63 4.43 3.03
N LEU A 93 10.91 5.42 3.58
CA LEU A 93 9.99 6.29 2.87
C LEU A 93 10.31 7.76 3.14
N GLU A 94 10.31 8.57 2.10
CA GLU A 94 10.41 10.03 2.18
C GLU A 94 9.12 10.67 1.72
N VAL A 95 8.64 11.68 2.45
CA VAL A 95 7.39 12.37 2.10
C VAL A 95 7.67 13.32 0.93
N VAL A 96 6.97 13.11 -0.18
CA VAL A 96 7.01 14.00 -1.35
C VAL A 96 5.95 15.09 -1.24
N ALA A 97 4.73 14.71 -0.84
CA ALA A 97 3.60 15.64 -0.77
C ALA A 97 2.54 15.16 0.23
N ARG A 98 1.81 16.13 0.79
CA ARG A 98 0.63 15.92 1.66
C ARG A 98 -0.48 16.84 1.19
N GLU A 99 -1.65 16.27 0.94
CA GLU A 99 -2.82 17.03 0.51
C GLU A 99 -4.10 16.35 1.01
N GLY A 100 -4.93 17.09 1.75
CA GLY A 100 -6.10 16.52 2.40
C GLY A 100 -5.75 15.29 3.25
N LYS A 101 -6.36 14.14 2.94
CA LYS A 101 -6.08 12.84 3.59
C LYS A 101 -5.00 12.02 2.88
N GLY A 102 -4.51 12.47 1.72
CA GLY A 102 -3.52 11.77 0.92
C GLY A 102 -2.09 12.16 1.29
N VAL A 103 -1.21 11.16 1.33
CA VAL A 103 0.22 11.33 1.55
C VAL A 103 0.98 10.52 0.52
N LEU A 104 1.73 11.22 -0.32
CA LEU A 104 2.62 10.61 -1.30
C LEU A 104 4.02 10.47 -0.69
N HIS A 105 4.53 9.25 -0.72
CA HIS A 105 5.93 8.96 -0.39
C HIS A 105 6.68 8.49 -1.63
N VAL A 106 7.98 8.76 -1.66
CA VAL A 106 8.94 8.07 -2.52
C VAL A 106 9.69 7.05 -1.67
N CYS A 107 9.90 5.85 -2.21
CA CYS A 107 10.75 4.84 -1.59
C CYS A 107 12.21 5.26 -1.78
N THR A 108 13.01 5.17 -0.71
CA THR A 108 14.45 5.41 -0.83
C THR A 108 15.10 4.34 -1.70
N GLU A 109 16.24 4.68 -2.32
CA GLU A 109 16.98 3.75 -3.18
C GLU A 109 17.27 2.43 -2.46
N ARG A 110 17.70 2.51 -1.19
CA ARG A 110 17.89 1.35 -0.31
C ARG A 110 16.65 0.46 -0.25
N PHE A 111 15.47 1.04 -0.04
CA PHE A 111 14.24 0.27 0.06
C PHE A 111 13.82 -0.35 -1.28
N VAL A 112 14.02 0.37 -2.38
CA VAL A 112 13.80 -0.16 -3.74
C VAL A 112 14.73 -1.35 -4.01
N ASN A 113 16.02 -1.23 -3.68
CA ASN A 113 17.01 -2.28 -3.90
C ASN A 113 16.68 -3.54 -3.09
N ALA A 114 16.35 -3.42 -1.80
CA ALA A 114 15.95 -4.56 -0.98
C ALA A 114 14.71 -5.29 -1.55
N MET A 115 13.70 -4.55 -2.01
CA MET A 115 12.52 -5.15 -2.64
C MET A 115 12.82 -5.82 -3.99
N ALA A 116 13.70 -5.22 -4.79
CA ALA A 116 14.06 -5.73 -6.10
C ALA A 116 14.96 -6.99 -6.00
N GLU A 117 15.91 -7.00 -5.07
CA GLU A 117 16.75 -8.18 -4.76
C GLU A 117 15.89 -9.35 -4.26
N ALA A 118 14.94 -9.09 -3.36
CA ALA A 118 13.99 -10.09 -2.91
C ALA A 118 13.16 -10.65 -4.08
N ARG A 119 12.77 -9.82 -5.05
CA ARG A 119 12.07 -10.29 -6.25
C ARG A 119 12.95 -11.19 -7.11
N GLU A 120 14.21 -10.82 -7.33
CA GLU A 120 15.16 -11.61 -8.11
C GLU A 120 15.43 -12.96 -7.46
N GLU A 121 15.56 -13.00 -6.13
CA GLU A 121 15.66 -14.26 -5.38
C GLU A 121 14.44 -15.15 -5.64
N LEU A 122 13.22 -14.61 -5.53
CA LEU A 122 12.01 -15.38 -5.81
C LEU A 122 11.97 -15.90 -7.25
N VAL A 123 12.40 -15.11 -8.24
CA VAL A 123 12.48 -15.59 -9.63
C VAL A 123 13.48 -16.75 -9.77
N ARG A 124 14.65 -16.64 -9.12
CA ARG A 124 15.66 -17.71 -9.12
C ARG A 124 15.12 -18.99 -8.48
N LEU A 125 14.46 -18.89 -7.33
CA LEU A 125 13.89 -20.03 -6.61
C LEU A 125 12.76 -20.70 -7.41
N ALA A 126 11.91 -19.92 -8.09
CA ALA A 126 10.87 -20.48 -8.94
C ALA A 126 11.44 -21.31 -10.11
N ALA A 127 12.55 -20.86 -10.71
CA ALA A 127 13.25 -21.63 -11.74
C ALA A 127 13.86 -22.93 -11.18
N GLU A 128 14.36 -22.90 -9.94
CA GLU A 128 14.89 -24.07 -9.24
C GLU A 128 13.79 -25.09 -8.91
N ASP A 129 12.65 -24.63 -8.40
CA ASP A 129 11.46 -25.45 -8.13
C ASP A 129 10.96 -26.15 -9.39
N GLN A 130 10.91 -25.43 -10.52
CA GLN A 130 10.55 -26.03 -11.81
C GLN A 130 11.54 -27.11 -12.26
N ALA A 131 12.84 -26.91 -12.00
CA ALA A 131 13.88 -27.85 -12.42
C ALA A 131 13.98 -29.09 -11.52
N ARG A 132 13.72 -28.94 -10.21
CA ARG A 132 13.98 -29.98 -9.19
C ARG A 132 12.72 -30.54 -8.53
N GLY A 133 11.55 -29.94 -8.77
CA GLY A 133 10.30 -30.31 -8.09
C GLY A 133 10.29 -29.93 -6.61
N THR A 134 11.04 -28.90 -6.21
CA THR A 134 11.08 -28.38 -4.83
C THR A 134 9.97 -27.35 -4.59
N ARG A 135 9.90 -26.80 -3.36
CA ARG A 135 8.94 -25.75 -2.95
C ARG A 135 9.64 -24.55 -2.31
N LEU A 136 10.88 -24.28 -2.71
CA LEU A 136 11.72 -23.23 -2.14
C LEU A 136 11.10 -21.84 -2.33
N TRP A 137 10.36 -21.64 -3.42
CA TRP A 137 9.63 -20.40 -3.67
C TRP A 137 8.54 -20.18 -2.61
N ASP A 138 7.70 -21.18 -2.36
CA ASP A 138 6.62 -21.10 -1.35
C ASP A 138 7.21 -20.80 0.04
N GLU A 139 8.26 -21.54 0.43
CA GLU A 139 8.95 -21.39 1.70
C GLU A 139 9.53 -19.97 1.88
N ARG A 140 10.13 -19.41 0.82
CA ARG A 140 10.70 -18.07 0.89
C ARG A 140 9.64 -16.98 0.94
N VAL A 141 8.53 -17.13 0.23
CA VAL A 141 7.39 -16.21 0.33
C VAL A 141 6.82 -16.21 1.73
N GLU A 142 6.61 -17.39 2.32
CA GLU A 142 6.13 -17.54 3.70
C GLU A 142 7.11 -16.90 4.70
N GLN A 143 8.42 -17.07 4.50
CA GLN A 143 9.44 -16.43 5.33
C GLN A 143 9.36 -14.90 5.27
N TYR A 144 9.21 -14.31 4.07
CA TYR A 144 9.07 -12.86 3.92
C TYR A 144 7.80 -12.33 4.57
N GLU A 145 6.69 -13.03 4.38
CA GLU A 145 5.43 -12.73 5.03
C GLU A 145 5.56 -12.75 6.56
N GLN A 146 6.09 -13.84 7.12
CA GLN A 146 6.25 -13.96 8.56
C GLN A 146 7.18 -12.88 9.13
N SER A 147 8.29 -12.58 8.43
CA SER A 147 9.23 -11.54 8.83
C SER A 147 8.60 -10.14 8.80
N TRP A 148 7.72 -9.87 7.83
CA TRP A 148 7.02 -8.60 7.76
C TRP A 148 5.91 -8.47 8.79
N ARG A 149 5.25 -9.57 9.12
CA ARG A 149 4.28 -9.63 10.22
C ARG A 149 4.91 -9.40 11.59
N THR A 150 6.17 -9.80 11.79
CA THR A 150 6.88 -9.57 13.06
C THR A 150 7.58 -8.21 13.12
N ALA A 151 7.94 -7.62 11.98
CA ALA A 151 8.60 -6.30 11.93
C ALA A 151 7.71 -5.12 12.37
N THR A 152 6.38 -5.31 12.47
CA THR A 152 5.44 -4.29 12.94
C THR A 152 4.22 -4.91 13.59
N THR A 153 3.42 -4.11 14.29
CA THR A 153 2.13 -4.53 14.83
C THR A 153 1.06 -4.42 13.73
N TRP A 154 0.53 -5.56 13.30
CA TRP A 154 -0.62 -5.61 12.38
C TRP A 154 -1.95 -5.70 13.14
N PRO A 155 -3.05 -5.22 12.56
CA PRO A 155 -4.40 -5.51 13.05
C PRO A 155 -4.68 -7.02 13.10
N ARG A 156 -5.48 -7.48 14.06
CA ARG A 156 -5.71 -8.90 14.34
C ARG A 156 -6.32 -9.66 13.16
N ARG A 157 -7.07 -8.98 12.30
CA ARG A 157 -7.70 -9.57 11.11
C ARG A 157 -6.78 -9.72 9.90
N VAL A 158 -5.52 -9.28 10.00
CA VAL A 158 -4.53 -9.52 8.94
C VAL A 158 -3.96 -10.92 9.12
N GLU A 159 -4.63 -11.88 8.49
CA GLU A 159 -4.19 -13.27 8.45
C GLU A 159 -2.96 -13.42 7.55
N SER A 160 -2.95 -12.70 6.41
CA SER A 160 -1.87 -12.78 5.45
C SER A 160 -1.48 -11.43 4.83
N THR A 161 -0.17 -11.27 4.58
CA THR A 161 0.41 -10.15 3.82
C THR A 161 0.92 -10.58 2.44
N SER A 162 0.74 -11.85 2.05
CA SER A 162 1.24 -12.42 0.80
C SER A 162 0.85 -11.60 -0.45
N HIS A 163 -0.43 -11.23 -0.58
CA HIS A 163 -0.93 -10.43 -1.71
C HIS A 163 -0.19 -9.09 -1.86
N ARG A 164 0.24 -8.49 -0.74
CA ARG A 164 0.94 -7.20 -0.69
C ARG A 164 2.36 -7.29 -1.21
N LEU A 165 2.96 -8.49 -1.22
CA LEU A 165 4.30 -8.75 -1.78
C LEU A 165 4.35 -8.59 -3.30
N GLY A 166 3.22 -8.38 -3.98
CA GLY A 166 3.20 -7.95 -5.39
C GLY A 166 4.04 -6.68 -5.65
N ARG A 167 4.28 -5.85 -4.62
CA ARG A 167 5.16 -4.67 -4.70
C ARG A 167 6.64 -4.98 -4.98
N LEU A 168 7.11 -6.19 -4.68
CA LEU A 168 8.47 -6.60 -5.01
C LEU A 168 8.70 -6.55 -6.54
N HIS A 169 7.69 -6.93 -7.33
CA HIS A 169 7.74 -6.80 -8.78
C HIS A 169 7.77 -5.34 -9.25
N TRP A 170 7.04 -4.44 -8.58
CA TRP A 170 7.06 -3.01 -8.90
C TRP A 170 8.40 -2.36 -8.59
N ALA A 171 9.06 -2.75 -7.50
CA ALA A 171 10.40 -2.28 -7.17
C ALA A 171 11.44 -2.69 -8.21
N LEU A 172 11.42 -3.96 -8.64
CA LEU A 172 12.29 -4.44 -9.73
C LEU A 172 12.03 -3.65 -11.02
N THR A 173 10.76 -3.48 -11.39
CA THR A 173 10.37 -2.70 -12.59
C THR A 173 10.83 -1.25 -12.51
N ALA A 174 10.72 -0.62 -11.34
CA ALA A 174 11.17 0.75 -11.11
C ALA A 174 12.70 0.87 -11.28
N ARG A 175 13.45 -0.06 -10.69
CA ARG A 175 14.92 -0.14 -10.79
C ARG A 175 15.37 -0.33 -12.23
N GLU A 176 14.81 -1.30 -12.96
CA GLU A 176 15.16 -1.59 -14.36
C GLU A 176 14.87 -0.41 -15.30
N ARG A 177 13.84 0.38 -15.01
CA ARG A 177 13.45 1.55 -15.82
C ARG A 177 14.14 2.84 -15.39
N GLY A 178 14.89 2.85 -14.30
CA GLY A 178 15.44 4.08 -13.70
C GLY A 178 14.36 5.08 -13.28
N HIS A 179 13.18 4.58 -12.89
CA HIS A 179 12.08 5.42 -12.43
C HIS A 179 11.93 5.31 -10.91
N PRO A 180 11.48 6.37 -10.21
CA PRO A 180 11.19 6.27 -8.79
C PRO A 180 10.01 5.32 -8.50
N LEU A 181 10.02 4.73 -7.30
CA LEU A 181 8.90 3.95 -6.76
C LEU A 181 8.18 4.79 -5.71
N TYR A 182 6.88 4.96 -5.89
CA TYR A 182 6.04 5.76 -5.01
C TYR A 182 5.06 4.89 -4.21
N CYS A 183 4.77 5.34 -2.99
CA CYS A 183 3.73 4.79 -2.13
C CYS A 183 2.75 5.91 -1.77
N TRP A 184 1.57 5.89 -2.37
CA TRP A 184 0.49 6.78 -1.97
C TRP A 184 -0.34 6.13 -0.88
N HIS A 185 -0.52 6.82 0.25
CA HIS A 185 -1.41 6.40 1.33
C HIS A 185 -2.54 7.42 1.45
N GLY A 186 -3.79 6.98 1.42
CA GLY A 186 -4.93 7.90 1.46
C GLY A 186 -6.27 7.18 1.40
N PRO A 187 -7.36 7.89 1.10
CA PRO A 187 -8.69 7.30 1.05
C PRO A 187 -8.80 6.14 0.05
N SER A 188 -9.41 5.03 0.45
CA SER A 188 -9.71 3.94 -0.49
C SER A 188 -10.70 4.41 -1.57
N ALA A 189 -10.37 4.20 -2.84
CA ALA A 189 -11.31 4.39 -3.94
C ALA A 189 -12.38 3.29 -3.93
N GLN A 190 -13.62 3.67 -4.21
CA GLN A 190 -14.76 2.73 -4.21
C GLN A 190 -14.56 1.64 -5.26
N THR A 191 -14.83 0.40 -4.87
CA THR A 191 -14.91 -0.77 -5.75
C THR A 191 -16.34 -1.28 -5.77
N TYR A 192 -16.90 -1.51 -6.95
CA TYR A 192 -18.22 -2.13 -7.11
C TYR A 192 -18.04 -3.58 -7.55
N GLU A 193 -18.77 -4.49 -6.93
CA GLU A 193 -18.84 -5.89 -7.35
C GLU A 193 -19.96 -6.06 -8.37
N VAL A 194 -19.65 -6.66 -9.53
CA VAL A 194 -20.67 -6.99 -10.54
C VAL A 194 -21.13 -8.42 -10.28
N VAL A 195 -22.29 -8.56 -9.65
CA VAL A 195 -22.92 -9.87 -9.43
C VAL A 195 -23.68 -10.25 -10.71
N ALA A 196 -23.09 -11.14 -11.51
CA ALA A 196 -23.80 -11.75 -12.63
C ALA A 196 -24.81 -12.77 -12.10
N GLN A 197 -26.10 -12.48 -12.27
CA GLN A 197 -27.15 -13.48 -12.03
C GLN A 197 -27.18 -14.43 -13.24
N SER A 198 -26.89 -15.71 -13.01
CA SER A 198 -27.17 -16.75 -14.00
C SER A 198 -28.68 -16.82 -14.21
N ALA A 199 -29.14 -16.69 -15.45
CA ALA A 199 -30.54 -16.90 -15.80
C ALA A 199 -30.95 -18.35 -15.43
N PRO A 200 -32.17 -18.56 -14.93
CA PRO A 200 -32.66 -19.87 -14.51
C PRO A 200 -32.76 -20.88 -15.65
#